data_AF-A0AAF0X9D7-F1
#
_entry.id   AF-A0AAF0X9D7-F1
#
_cell.length_a   1.000
_cell.length_b   1.000
_cell.length_c   1.000
_cell.angle_alpha   90.00
_cell.angle_beta   90.00
_cell.angle_gamma   90.00
#
_symmetry.space_group_name_H-M   'P 1'
#
loop_
_entity.id
_entity.type
_entity.pdbx_description
1 polymer ?
#
loop_
_entity_poly.entity_id
_entity_poly.type
_entity_poly.pdbx_seq_one_letter_code
_entity_poly.pdbx_strand_id
1 'polypeptide(L)'
;MEKFFQRVKTKPRTEDVGSSFNPNISAPSVTNNGPNLEEFPADPGLRRAIYEYDVNIREKVRRTYLQRGPFQPKNHDFPWSQLGVQKRRFISTWFNDYKPWLEYSIAKDAAFCLPCYLFKSVHGRQGGADVFSGEGFRNWKKKDKFTIHVGEHDSNHNKCMRACEDLMYHRQLIWMTSI
;
A
#
# COMPACT_ATOMS: atom_id res chain seq x y z
N MET A 1 42.06 -34.69 -3.00
CA MET A 1 42.27 -33.61 -2.02
C MET A 1 40.94 -33.35 -1.33
N GLU A 2 40.68 -34.08 -0.25
CA GLU A 2 39.52 -33.90 0.63
C GLU A 2 40.04 -34.03 2.06
N LYS A 3 39.85 -32.99 2.87
CA LYS A 3 40.27 -32.95 4.26
C LYS A 3 39.09 -33.34 5.14
N PHE A 4 39.19 -34.49 5.78
CA PHE A 4 38.38 -34.89 6.91
C PHE A 4 38.93 -34.26 8.18
N PHE A 5 38.13 -33.50 8.93
CA PHE A 5 38.26 -33.42 10.39
C PHE A 5 36.90 -33.18 11.01
N GLN A 6 36.43 -34.16 11.78
CA GLN A 6 35.26 -34.06 12.64
C GLN A 6 35.67 -34.29 14.09
N ARG A 7 35.15 -33.40 14.93
CA ARG A 7 34.64 -33.62 16.29
C ARG A 7 35.66 -33.76 17.43
N VAL A 8 35.79 -32.68 18.20
CA VAL A 8 36.19 -32.74 19.61
C VAL A 8 34.92 -32.66 20.47
N LYS A 9 34.73 -33.63 21.36
CA LYS A 9 33.70 -33.64 22.42
C LYS A 9 34.38 -33.28 23.74
N THR A 10 33.89 -32.29 24.46
CA THR A 10 34.22 -32.08 25.88
C THR A 10 32.96 -31.74 26.68
N LYS A 11 32.93 -32.27 27.91
CA LYS A 11 31.80 -32.48 28.83
C LYS A 11 31.34 -31.18 29.54
N PRO A 12 30.11 -31.16 30.11
CA PRO A 12 29.55 -29.98 30.78
C PRO A 12 29.98 -29.89 32.25
N ARG A 13 29.98 -28.67 32.80
CA ARG A 13 30.07 -28.39 34.24
C ARG A 13 28.93 -27.47 34.64
N THR A 14 28.11 -27.97 35.55
CA THR A 14 27.05 -27.28 36.29
C THR A 14 27.64 -26.59 37.52
N GLU A 15 27.31 -25.31 37.75
CA GLU A 15 27.30 -24.70 39.10
C GLU A 15 26.09 -23.76 39.19
N ASP A 16 25.25 -24.06 40.18
CA ASP A 16 24.08 -23.33 40.65
C ASP A 16 24.53 -22.30 41.69
N VAL A 17 24.14 -21.02 41.56
CA VAL A 17 24.01 -20.09 42.68
C VAL A 17 22.89 -19.10 42.34
N GLY A 18 21.78 -19.18 43.07
CA GLY A 18 20.69 -18.23 42.97
C GLY A 18 21.00 -16.90 43.65
N SER A 19 20.29 -15.84 43.26
CA SER A 19 19.62 -14.93 44.20
C SER A 19 18.82 -13.82 43.48
N SER A 20 17.62 -13.59 44.01
CA SER A 20 16.90 -12.31 44.06
C SER A 20 16.19 -11.78 42.80
N PHE A 21 14.89 -12.07 42.76
CA PHE A 21 13.88 -11.31 42.01
C PHE A 21 13.90 -9.83 42.42
N ASN A 22 13.95 -8.95 41.42
CA ASN A 22 13.74 -7.52 41.61
C ASN A 22 12.60 -7.08 40.68
N PRO A 23 11.37 -6.82 41.17
CA PRO A 23 10.24 -6.45 40.34
C PRO A 23 10.25 -4.94 40.15
N ASN A 24 11.01 -4.46 39.19
CA ASN A 24 10.83 -3.12 38.63
C ASN A 24 11.14 -3.15 37.14
N ILE A 25 10.34 -3.94 36.42
CA ILE A 25 10.12 -3.70 34.99
C ILE A 25 8.95 -2.73 34.94
N SER A 26 9.27 -1.44 34.92
CA SER A 26 8.33 -0.42 34.49
C SER A 26 7.81 -0.83 33.12
N ALA A 27 6.55 -1.25 33.06
CA ALA A 27 5.85 -1.53 31.83
C ALA A 27 6.07 -0.34 30.87
N PRO A 28 6.31 -0.56 29.57
CA PRO A 28 6.35 0.55 28.64
C PRO A 28 4.96 1.20 28.69
N SER A 29 4.96 2.43 29.21
CA SER A 29 3.82 3.32 29.24
C SER A 29 3.15 3.31 27.88
N VAL A 30 1.92 2.81 27.83
CA VAL A 30 1.03 2.95 26.67
C VAL A 30 0.78 4.46 26.50
N THR A 31 1.64 5.11 25.73
CA THR A 31 1.37 6.46 25.28
C THR A 31 0.24 6.37 24.27
N ASN A 32 -0.93 6.86 24.67
CA ASN A 32 -2.10 7.10 23.83
C ASN A 32 -1.78 8.13 22.73
N ASN A 33 -1.00 7.72 21.74
CA ASN A 33 -0.79 8.48 20.52
C ASN A 33 -1.55 7.74 19.41
N GLY A 34 -2.52 8.42 18.81
CA GLY A 34 -3.23 7.93 17.62
C GLY A 34 -2.24 7.47 16.53
N PRO A 35 -2.69 6.66 15.57
CA PRO A 35 -1.80 6.04 14.58
C PRO A 35 -0.91 7.09 13.92
N ASN A 36 0.40 6.91 14.06
CA ASN A 36 1.42 7.81 13.53
C ASN A 36 1.18 8.02 12.02
N LEU A 37 0.76 9.23 11.63
CA LEU A 37 0.42 9.58 10.25
C LEU A 37 1.63 9.47 9.30
N GLU A 38 2.85 9.46 9.84
CA GLU A 38 4.08 9.24 9.07
C GLU A 38 4.23 7.79 8.57
N GLU A 39 3.57 6.80 9.19
CA GLU A 39 3.71 5.40 8.79
C GLU A 39 3.00 5.09 7.45
N PHE A 40 1.95 5.85 7.12
CA PHE A 40 1.11 5.62 5.93
C PHE A 40 0.79 6.93 5.20
N PRO A 41 1.67 7.39 4.29
CA PRO A 41 1.48 8.66 3.59
C PRO A 41 0.23 8.64 2.70
N ALA A 42 -0.56 9.72 2.76
CA ALA A 42 -1.77 9.85 1.95
C ALA A 42 -1.45 9.98 0.45
N ASP A 43 -0.38 10.70 0.09
CA ASP A 43 0.04 10.88 -1.30
C ASP A 43 0.52 9.54 -1.91
N PRO A 44 -0.11 9.03 -2.99
CA PRO A 44 0.24 7.75 -3.58
C PRO A 44 1.67 7.69 -4.12
N GLY A 45 2.25 8.82 -4.51
CA GLY A 45 3.63 8.90 -4.98
C GLY A 45 4.67 8.70 -3.87
N LEU A 46 4.28 8.85 -2.61
CA LEU A 46 5.14 8.66 -1.43
C LEU A 46 4.94 7.29 -0.76
N ARG A 47 3.96 6.50 -1.19
CA ARG A 47 3.67 5.20 -0.59
C ARG A 47 4.71 4.16 -1.02
N ARG A 48 5.18 3.37 -0.05
CA ARG A 48 5.93 2.12 -0.31
C ARG A 48 5.02 1.07 -0.92
N ALA A 49 5.58 0.16 -1.72
CA ALA A 49 4.78 -0.92 -2.31
C ALA A 49 4.25 -1.87 -1.22
N ILE A 50 3.05 -2.43 -1.41
CA ILE A 50 2.40 -3.27 -0.39
C ILE A 50 3.24 -4.50 -0.01
N TYR A 51 3.99 -5.08 -0.95
CA TYR A 51 4.84 -6.23 -0.68
C TYR A 51 6.07 -5.91 0.18
N GLU A 52 6.44 -4.63 0.32
CA GLU A 52 7.59 -4.23 1.14
C GLU A 52 7.26 -4.18 2.64
N TYR A 53 5.98 -4.15 3.00
CA TYR A 53 5.55 -4.27 4.38
C TYR A 53 5.63 -5.72 4.85
N ASP A 54 5.81 -5.92 6.16
CA ASP A 54 5.75 -7.24 6.78
C ASP A 54 4.38 -7.92 6.49
N VAL A 55 4.41 -9.23 6.23
CA VAL A 55 3.22 -10.00 5.83
C VAL A 55 2.07 -9.81 6.83
N ASN A 56 2.38 -9.70 8.13
CA ASN A 56 1.39 -9.59 9.20
C ASN A 56 0.68 -8.23 9.24
N ILE A 57 1.27 -7.18 8.65
CA ILE A 57 0.67 -5.83 8.66
C ILE A 57 0.04 -5.43 7.33
N ARG A 58 0.33 -6.14 6.22
CA ARG A 58 -0.17 -5.78 4.88
C ARG A 58 -1.69 -5.59 4.82
N GLU A 59 -2.45 -6.46 5.48
CA GLU A 59 -3.91 -6.35 5.53
C GLU A 59 -4.37 -5.08 6.27
N LYS A 60 -3.73 -4.74 7.40
CA LYS A 60 -3.98 -3.50 8.14
C LYS A 60 -3.68 -2.27 7.30
N VAL A 61 -2.56 -2.28 6.55
CA VAL A 61 -2.21 -1.22 5.59
C VAL A 61 -3.31 -1.07 4.54
N ARG A 62 -3.75 -2.17 3.93
CA ARG A 62 -4.81 -2.15 2.91
C ARG A 62 -6.10 -1.54 3.44
N ARG A 63 -6.55 -2.00 4.61
CA ARG A 63 -7.76 -1.48 5.26
C ARG A 63 -7.64 0.01 5.59
N THR A 64 -6.46 0.45 6.03
CA THR A 64 -6.21 1.86 6.37
C THR A 64 -6.40 2.76 5.16
N TYR A 65 -5.83 2.40 4.01
CA TYR A 65 -6.01 3.18 2.78
C TYR A 65 -7.44 3.10 2.24
N LEU A 66 -8.09 1.93 2.29
CA LEU A 66 -9.49 1.79 1.86
C LEU A 66 -10.45 2.65 2.70
N GLN A 67 -10.24 2.72 4.01
CA GLN A 67 -11.04 3.56 4.89
C GLN A 67 -10.85 5.06 4.60
N ARG A 68 -9.64 5.48 4.20
CA ARG A 68 -9.38 6.87 3.78
C ARG A 68 -9.95 7.18 2.40
N GLY A 69 -10.04 6.18 1.53
CA GLY A 69 -10.43 6.34 0.14
C GLY A 69 -9.33 6.95 -0.73
N PRO A 70 -9.62 7.21 -2.01
CA PRO A 70 -8.65 7.75 -2.95
C PRO A 70 -8.17 9.15 -2.53
N PHE A 71 -6.86 9.38 -2.59
CA PHE A 71 -6.28 10.70 -2.37
C PHE A 71 -6.59 11.65 -3.53
N GLN A 72 -7.53 12.57 -3.28
CA GLN A 72 -8.06 13.54 -4.24
C GLN A 72 -7.95 14.97 -3.69
N PRO A 73 -6.85 15.70 -3.96
CA PRO A 73 -6.69 17.07 -3.50
C PRO A 73 -7.76 18.01 -4.07
N LYS A 74 -8.56 18.64 -3.20
CA LYS A 74 -9.69 19.50 -3.62
C LYS A 74 -9.30 20.94 -3.97
N ASN A 75 -8.25 21.46 -3.34
CA ASN A 75 -7.77 22.84 -3.50
C ASN A 75 -6.29 22.86 -3.91
N HIS A 76 -5.94 22.05 -4.91
CA HIS A 76 -4.57 21.96 -5.41
C HIS A 76 -4.49 22.55 -6.81
N ASP A 77 -3.51 23.44 -7.01
CA ASP A 77 -3.18 23.97 -8.32
C ASP A 77 -2.32 22.97 -9.09
N PHE A 78 -3.00 22.16 -9.91
CA PHE A 78 -2.33 21.15 -10.74
C PHE A 78 -1.35 21.83 -11.71
N PRO A 79 -0.06 21.44 -11.67
CA PRO A 79 0.98 22.10 -12.45
C PRO A 79 0.80 21.85 -13.95
N TRP A 80 1.23 22.84 -14.73
CA TRP A 80 1.30 22.71 -16.18
C TRP A 80 2.58 21.97 -16.58
N SER A 81 2.41 20.93 -17.38
CA SER A 81 3.49 20.13 -17.95
C SER A 81 3.50 20.29 -19.47
N GLN A 82 4.69 20.43 -20.06
CA GLN A 82 4.86 20.51 -21.51
C GLN A 82 4.70 19.11 -22.11
N LEU A 83 3.65 18.88 -22.91
CA LEU A 83 3.39 17.60 -23.58
C LEU A 83 3.35 17.80 -25.09
N GLY A 84 4.51 17.62 -25.72
CA GLY A 84 4.71 17.96 -27.13
C GLY A 84 4.67 19.46 -27.33
N VAL A 85 3.80 19.94 -28.23
CA VAL A 85 3.67 21.37 -28.54
C VAL A 85 2.80 22.12 -27.52
N GLN A 86 1.85 21.43 -26.86
CA GLN A 86 0.87 22.07 -25.99
C GLN A 86 1.18 21.83 -24.51
N LYS A 87 0.96 22.86 -23.69
CA LYS A 87 0.93 22.73 -22.23
C LYS A 87 -0.36 22.04 -21.81
N ARG A 88 -0.25 21.07 -20.92
CA ARG A 88 -1.40 20.32 -20.39
C ARG A 88 -1.20 20.10 -18.89
N ARG A 89 -2.29 19.87 -18.17
CA ARG A 89 -2.30 19.55 -16.75
C ARG A 89 -3.37 18.52 -16.46
N PHE A 90 -3.29 17.91 -15.28
CA PHE A 90 -4.40 17.14 -14.73
C PHE A 90 -5.63 18.05 -14.53
N ILE A 91 -6.82 17.51 -14.76
CA ILE A 91 -8.10 18.23 -14.61
C ILE A 91 -8.88 17.57 -13.48
N SER A 92 -9.17 18.31 -12.41
CA SER A 92 -9.81 17.78 -11.20
C SER A 92 -11.20 17.16 -11.42
N THR A 93 -11.92 17.57 -12.48
CA THR A 93 -13.21 16.96 -12.83
C THR A 93 -13.08 15.47 -13.17
N TRP A 94 -11.90 15.02 -13.58
CA TRP A 94 -11.63 13.60 -13.83
C TRP A 94 -11.80 12.73 -12.57
N PHE A 95 -11.64 13.30 -11.37
CA PHE A 95 -11.96 12.57 -10.14
C PHE A 95 -13.41 12.12 -10.09
N ASN A 96 -14.34 12.91 -10.64
CA ASN A 96 -15.75 12.56 -10.70
C ASN A 96 -16.04 11.56 -11.82
N ASP A 97 -15.39 11.72 -12.97
CA ASP A 97 -15.55 10.83 -14.12
C ASP A 97 -15.06 9.40 -13.83
N TYR A 98 -14.05 9.25 -12.96
CA TYR A 98 -13.37 7.99 -12.67
C TYR A 98 -13.43 7.60 -11.17
N LYS A 99 -14.57 7.88 -10.52
CA LYS A 99 -14.85 7.30 -9.20
C LYS A 99 -15.04 5.77 -9.32
N PRO A 100 -14.73 5.01 -8.26
CA PRO A 100 -14.22 5.46 -6.95
C PRO A 100 -12.70 5.35 -6.80
N TRP A 101 -11.94 5.17 -7.88
CA TRP A 101 -10.56 4.65 -7.79
C TRP A 101 -9.46 5.68 -8.06
N LEU A 102 -9.75 6.74 -8.82
CA LEU A 102 -8.71 7.66 -9.31
C LEU A 102 -8.11 8.49 -8.18
N GLU A 103 -6.78 8.40 -8.05
CA GLU A 103 -5.97 9.20 -7.12
C GLU A 103 -4.99 10.10 -7.88
N TYR A 104 -4.48 11.14 -7.23
CA TYR A 104 -3.43 11.99 -7.76
C TYR A 104 -2.31 12.19 -6.74
N SER A 105 -1.07 12.03 -7.18
CA SER A 105 0.12 12.39 -6.39
C SER A 105 0.52 13.82 -6.68
N ILE A 106 0.60 14.65 -5.64
CA ILE A 106 1.22 15.98 -5.70
C ILE A 106 2.72 15.81 -5.89
N ALA A 107 3.33 14.91 -5.12
CA ALA A 107 4.77 14.69 -5.14
C ALA A 107 5.32 14.27 -6.51
N LYS A 108 4.52 13.52 -7.30
CA LYS A 108 4.92 13.03 -8.63
C LYS A 108 4.26 13.76 -9.80
N ASP A 109 3.31 14.65 -9.56
CA ASP A 109 2.41 15.19 -10.59
C ASP A 109 1.90 14.08 -11.52
N ALA A 110 1.23 13.09 -10.94
CA ALA A 110 0.85 11.86 -11.64
C ALA A 110 -0.43 11.24 -11.07
N ALA A 111 -1.23 10.62 -11.93
CA ALA A 111 -2.45 9.93 -11.55
C ALA A 111 -2.19 8.45 -11.22
N PHE A 112 -2.90 7.94 -10.22
CA PHE A 112 -2.76 6.58 -9.69
C PHE A 112 -4.12 5.91 -9.52
N CYS A 113 -4.09 4.60 -9.29
CA CYS A 113 -5.27 3.80 -8.98
C CYS A 113 -5.12 3.15 -7.61
N LEU A 114 -5.99 3.54 -6.67
CA LEU A 114 -5.95 3.02 -5.30
C LEU A 114 -6.11 1.48 -5.26
N PRO A 115 -7.17 0.87 -5.84
CA PRO A 115 -7.33 -0.58 -5.86
C PRO A 115 -6.11 -1.31 -6.42
N CYS A 116 -5.58 -0.85 -7.56
CA CYS A 116 -4.42 -1.46 -8.20
C CYS A 116 -3.15 -1.34 -7.36
N TYR A 117 -2.96 -0.23 -6.64
CA TYR A 117 -1.86 -0.10 -5.68
C TYR A 117 -1.97 -1.13 -4.55
N LEU A 118 -3.18 -1.31 -4.00
CA LEU A 118 -3.42 -2.18 -2.83
C LEU A 118 -3.29 -3.68 -3.15
N PHE A 119 -3.76 -4.08 -4.33
CA PHE A 119 -3.91 -5.49 -4.72
C PHE A 119 -3.11 -5.86 -5.96
N LYS A 120 -2.12 -5.05 -6.35
CA LYS A 120 -1.19 -5.35 -7.45
C LYS A 120 -0.80 -6.82 -7.39
N SER A 121 -1.20 -7.57 -8.42
CA SER A 121 -1.00 -9.02 -8.40
C SER A 121 0.51 -9.30 -8.43
N VAL A 122 0.99 -10.11 -7.48
CA VAL A 122 2.36 -10.65 -7.53
C VAL A 122 2.54 -11.51 -8.80
N HIS A 123 1.43 -12.03 -9.34
CA HIS A 123 1.35 -12.94 -10.46
C HIS A 123 1.27 -12.26 -11.85
N GLY A 124 1.29 -10.93 -11.92
CA GLY A 124 1.17 -10.16 -13.16
C GLY A 124 2.50 -9.72 -13.78
N ARG A 125 3.48 -10.61 -13.94
CA ARG A 125 4.64 -10.37 -14.83
C ARG A 125 4.34 -10.75 -16.29
N GLN A 126 3.09 -10.62 -16.73
CA GLN A 126 2.72 -10.79 -18.13
C GLN A 126 1.94 -9.56 -18.59
N GLY A 127 2.62 -8.73 -19.39
CA GLY A 127 1.99 -7.68 -20.19
C GLY A 127 1.89 -6.32 -19.52
N GLY A 128 2.98 -5.54 -19.55
CA GLY A 128 3.00 -4.10 -19.24
C GLY A 128 2.78 -3.78 -17.76
N ALA A 129 3.78 -3.21 -17.09
CA ALA A 129 3.57 -2.66 -15.76
C ALA A 129 2.39 -1.67 -15.79
N ASP A 130 1.34 -1.94 -15.04
CA ASP A 130 0.20 -1.03 -14.92
C ASP A 130 0.69 0.30 -14.32
N VAL A 131 0.84 1.30 -15.19
CA VAL A 131 1.44 2.61 -14.88
C VAL A 131 0.74 3.26 -13.69
N PHE A 132 -0.56 3.00 -13.50
CA PHE A 132 -1.37 3.55 -12.42
C PHE A 132 -1.06 2.97 -11.03
N SER A 133 -0.29 1.88 -10.94
CA SER A 133 0.05 1.20 -9.68
C SER A 133 1.47 1.48 -9.18
N GLY A 134 2.31 2.16 -9.97
CA GLY A 134 3.76 2.29 -9.69
C GLY A 134 4.34 3.66 -9.99
N GLU A 135 4.58 3.96 -11.27
CA GLU A 135 5.19 5.23 -11.69
C GLU A 135 4.20 6.39 -11.67
N GLY A 136 2.93 6.11 -11.95
CA GLY A 136 1.86 7.09 -12.10
C GLY A 136 1.72 7.55 -13.55
N PHE A 137 0.50 7.85 -13.96
CA PHE A 137 0.17 8.30 -15.30
C PHE A 137 0.27 9.82 -15.41
N ARG A 138 1.03 10.32 -16.39
CA ARG A 138 1.27 11.76 -16.59
C ARG A 138 0.89 12.29 -17.98
N ASN A 139 0.37 11.42 -18.86
CA ASN A 139 0.04 11.81 -20.22
C ASN A 139 -1.36 12.44 -20.31
N TRP A 140 -1.48 13.70 -19.92
CA TRP A 140 -2.75 14.44 -19.86
C TRP A 140 -3.46 14.62 -21.21
N LYS A 141 -2.79 14.36 -22.34
CA LYS A 141 -3.42 14.32 -23.67
C LYS A 141 -4.32 13.10 -23.84
N LYS A 142 -4.03 12.01 -23.13
CA LYS A 142 -4.62 10.69 -23.34
C LYS A 142 -5.55 10.29 -22.18
N LYS A 143 -6.59 11.10 -21.95
CA LYS A 143 -7.63 10.80 -20.93
C LYS A 143 -8.27 9.43 -21.15
N ASP A 144 -8.39 8.99 -22.41
CA ASP A 144 -8.88 7.66 -22.80
C ASP A 144 -8.14 6.50 -22.12
N LYS A 145 -6.89 6.71 -21.68
CA LYS A 145 -6.12 5.71 -20.94
C LYS A 145 -6.72 5.35 -19.58
N PHE A 146 -7.47 6.24 -18.94
CA PHE A 146 -8.21 5.89 -17.73
C PHE A 146 -9.32 4.87 -18.04
N THR A 147 -10.07 5.07 -19.13
CA THR A 147 -11.12 4.13 -19.56
C THR A 147 -10.52 2.79 -19.99
N ILE A 148 -9.42 2.81 -20.76
CA ILE A 148 -8.71 1.59 -21.15
C ILE A 148 -8.16 0.84 -19.92
N HIS A 149 -7.70 1.56 -18.89
CA HIS A 149 -7.22 0.96 -17.65
C HIS A 149 -8.35 0.23 -16.89
N VAL A 150 -9.55 0.82 -16.82
CA VAL A 150 -10.72 0.14 -16.24
C VAL A 150 -11.01 -1.14 -17.01
N GLY A 151 -11.02 -1.07 -18.34
CA GLY A 151 -11.19 -2.24 -19.22
C GLY A 151 -12.49 -3.02 -18.98
N GLU A 152 -12.50 -4.27 -19.45
CA GLU A 152 -13.63 -5.20 -19.31
C GLU A 152 -13.73 -5.80 -17.90
N HIS A 153 -14.82 -6.54 -17.63
CA HIS A 153 -15.14 -7.17 -16.33
C HIS A 153 -14.00 -7.98 -15.68
N ASP A 154 -13.13 -8.60 -16.49
CA ASP A 154 -11.99 -9.42 -16.05
C ASP A 154 -10.64 -8.71 -16.10
N SER A 155 -10.64 -7.39 -16.31
CA SER A 155 -9.45 -6.56 -16.20
C SER A 155 -8.81 -6.68 -14.82
N ASN A 156 -7.51 -6.42 -14.74
CA ASN A 156 -6.80 -6.36 -13.46
C ASN A 156 -7.39 -5.30 -12.53
N HIS A 157 -7.83 -4.17 -13.09
CA HIS A 157 -8.52 -3.13 -12.34
C HIS A 157 -9.77 -3.66 -11.64
N ASN A 158 -10.68 -4.29 -12.38
CA ASN A 158 -11.93 -4.80 -11.84
C ASN A 158 -11.72 -5.95 -10.85
N LYS A 159 -10.68 -6.78 -11.04
CA LYS A 159 -10.25 -7.77 -10.05
C LYS A 159 -9.77 -7.13 -8.75
N CYS A 160 -8.98 -6.05 -8.82
CA CYS A 160 -8.55 -5.30 -7.65
C CYS A 160 -9.72 -4.62 -6.94
N MET A 161 -10.68 -4.07 -7.69
CA MET A 161 -11.91 -3.50 -7.16
C MET A 161 -12.70 -4.51 -6.32
N ARG A 162 -12.96 -5.71 -6.86
CA ARG A 162 -13.62 -6.81 -6.12
C ARG A 162 -12.86 -7.19 -4.85
N ALA A 163 -11.53 -7.30 -4.92
CA ALA A 163 -10.72 -7.59 -3.73
C ALA A 163 -10.81 -6.49 -2.66
N CYS A 164 -11.00 -5.21 -3.05
CA CYS A 164 -11.25 -4.12 -2.11
C CYS A 164 -12.61 -4.29 -1.43
N GLU A 165 -13.64 -4.62 -2.20
CA GLU A 165 -15.01 -4.85 -1.72
C GLU A 165 -15.04 -6.04 -0.74
N ASP A 166 -14.45 -7.17 -1.10
CA ASP A 166 -14.34 -8.36 -0.25
C ASP A 166 -13.66 -8.03 1.08
N LEU A 167 -12.52 -7.31 1.04
CA LEU A 167 -11.76 -6.95 2.23
C LEU A 167 -12.55 -6.02 3.17
N MET A 168 -13.40 -5.14 2.62
CA MET A 168 -14.26 -4.25 3.41
C MET A 168 -15.52 -4.97 3.93
N TYR A 169 -16.09 -5.89 3.15
CA TYR A 169 -17.27 -6.66 3.56
C TYR A 169 -16.96 -7.62 4.71
N HIS A 170 -15.80 -8.30 4.68
CA HIS A 170 -15.34 -9.13 5.80
C HIS A 170 -15.21 -8.35 7.12
N ARG A 171 -15.01 -7.04 7.08
CA ARG A 171 -15.06 -6.20 8.28
C ARG A 171 -16.47 -6.08 8.83
N GLN A 172 -17.51 -5.94 8.00
CA GLN A 172 -18.89 -5.70 8.49
C GLN A 172 -19.48 -6.92 9.20
N LEU A 173 -19.19 -8.14 8.73
CA LEU A 173 -19.71 -9.38 9.32
C LEU A 173 -19.17 -9.65 10.75
N ILE A 174 -17.92 -9.26 11.05
CA ILE A 174 -17.32 -9.46 12.38
C ILE A 174 -17.99 -8.56 13.44
N TRP A 175 -18.52 -7.40 13.03
CA TRP A 175 -19.21 -6.47 13.95
C TRP A 175 -20.66 -6.89 14.23
N MET A 176 -21.28 -7.67 13.34
CA MET A 176 -22.65 -8.16 13.53
C MET A 176 -22.75 -9.43 14.37
N THR A 177 -21.67 -10.19 14.54
CA THR A 177 -21.66 -11.43 15.32
C THR A 177 -21.18 -11.26 16.76
N SER A 178 -20.92 -10.02 17.20
CA SER A 178 -20.46 -9.68 18.55
C SER A 178 -21.50 -8.89 19.37
N ILE A 179 -22.77 -8.91 18.96
CA ILE A 179 -23.92 -8.34 19.69
C ILE A 179 -24.82 -9.49 20.14
#